data_AF-A0A4Y2U6F7-F1
#
_entry.id   AF-A0A4Y2U6F7-F1
#
_cell.length_a   1.000
_cell.length_b   1.000
_cell.length_c   1.000
_cell.angle_alpha   90.00
_cell.angle_beta   90.00
_cell.angle_gamma   90.00
#
_symmetry.space_group_name_H-M   'P 1'
#
loop_
_entity.id
_entity.type
_entity.pdbx_description
1 polymer ?
#
loop_
_entity_poly.entity_id
_entity_poly.type
_entity_poly.pdbx_seq_one_letter_code
_entity_poly.pdbx_strand_id
1 'polypeptide(L)'
;MTLPAALRRIYSARPSHILPFCERVKSIIRDSELNFPDIQTVDFQIFPPYNIPQFSFINPFSGFDKSKTSPVIYQQLFSFHRCRYSSYRPIFTDGSKAVGHVGCGIIFDADISSDQRRP
;
A
#
# COMPACT_ATOMS: atom_id res chain seq x y z
N MET A 1 2.44 9.48 11.85
CA MET A 1 2.25 10.61 10.91
C MET A 1 1.48 11.76 11.53
N THR A 2 2.15 12.83 11.99
CA THR A 2 1.53 14.09 12.47
C THR A 2 1.56 15.14 11.36
N LEU A 3 0.48 15.91 11.19
CA LEU A 3 0.47 17.02 10.25
C LEU A 3 1.65 17.97 10.52
N PRO A 4 2.51 18.28 9.53
CA PRO A 4 3.60 19.24 9.69
C PRO A 4 3.10 20.55 10.31
N ALA A 5 3.89 21.13 11.21
CA ALA A 5 3.48 22.30 11.99
C ALA A 5 3.00 23.49 11.12
N ALA A 6 3.63 23.69 9.96
CA ALA A 6 3.25 24.71 8.99
C ALA A 6 1.84 24.46 8.41
N LEU A 7 1.54 23.21 8.00
CA LEU A 7 0.22 22.84 7.50
C LEU A 7 -0.84 22.97 8.60
N ARG A 8 -0.52 22.54 9.83
CA ARG A 8 -1.40 22.71 10.98
C ARG A 8 -1.79 24.17 11.18
N ARG A 9 -0.81 25.08 11.08
CA ARG A 9 -1.07 26.53 11.20
C ARG A 9 -1.99 27.05 10.09
N ILE A 10 -1.85 26.57 8.85
CA ILE A 10 -2.70 26.95 7.72
C ILE A 10 -4.15 26.48 7.94
N TYR A 11 -4.34 25.23 8.36
CA TYR A 11 -5.68 24.70 8.64
C TYR A 11 -6.32 25.40 9.85
N SER A 12 -5.56 25.69 10.91
CA SER A 12 -6.07 26.46 12.06
C SER A 12 -6.47 27.89 11.68
N ALA A 13 -5.76 28.51 10.73
CA ALA A 13 -6.11 29.85 10.23
C ALA A 13 -7.34 29.86 9.30
N ARG A 14 -7.84 28.69 8.89
CA ARG A 14 -9.01 28.56 8.00
C ARG A 14 -9.97 27.49 8.53
N PRO A 15 -10.80 27.82 9.54
CA PRO A 15 -11.69 26.85 10.21
C PRO A 15 -12.68 26.14 9.28
N SER A 16 -13.02 26.76 8.14
CA SER A 16 -13.88 26.18 7.11
C SER A 16 -13.22 25.08 6.28
N HIS A 17 -11.90 24.91 6.37
CA HIS A 17 -11.17 23.92 5.60
C HIS A 17 -11.18 22.58 6.31
N ILE A 18 -11.71 21.58 5.61
CA ILE A 18 -11.75 20.20 6.07
C ILE A 18 -10.31 19.68 6.23
N LEU A 19 -9.95 19.24 7.43
CA LEU A 19 -8.64 18.65 7.72
C LEU A 19 -8.35 17.46 6.79
N PRO A 20 -7.08 17.12 6.51
CA PRO A 20 -6.73 15.94 5.73
C PRO A 20 -7.34 14.66 6.33
N PHE A 21 -7.66 13.68 5.47
CA PHE A 21 -8.33 12.43 5.87
C PHE A 21 -7.69 11.78 7.10
N CYS A 22 -6.37 11.62 7.11
CA CYS A 22 -5.64 11.01 8.22
C CYS A 22 -5.83 11.76 9.55
N GLU A 23 -5.91 13.10 9.54
CA GLU A 23 -6.17 13.88 10.76
C GLU A 23 -7.61 13.72 11.24
N ARG A 24 -8.58 13.61 10.32
CA ARG A 24 -9.99 13.35 10.69
C ARG A 24 -10.15 11.96 11.29
N VAL A 25 -9.51 10.95 10.70
CA VAL A 25 -9.54 9.57 11.18
C VAL A 25 -8.94 9.46 12.58
N LYS A 26 -7.88 10.22 12.91
CA LYS A 26 -7.35 10.26 14.28
C LYS A 26 -8.34 10.79 15.30
N SER A 27 -9.11 11.83 14.96
CA SER A 27 -10.16 12.32 15.85
C SER A 27 -11.17 11.21 16.07
N ILE A 28 -11.68 10.60 15.00
CA ILE A 28 -12.65 9.50 15.08
C ILE A 28 -12.12 8.33 15.93
N ILE A 29 -10.84 7.97 15.80
CA ILE A 29 -10.23 6.89 16.61
C ILE A 29 -10.08 7.29 18.08
N ARG A 30 -9.73 8.55 18.38
CA ARG A 30 -9.66 9.04 19.76
C ARG A 30 -11.04 9.13 20.40
N ASP A 31 -12.02 9.55 19.62
CA ASP A 31 -13.41 9.73 20.04
C ASP A 31 -14.16 8.38 20.08
N SER A 32 -13.63 7.36 19.42
CA SER A 32 -14.09 5.99 19.57
C SER A 32 -13.48 5.39 20.83
N GLU A 33 -14.30 4.84 21.72
CA GLU A 33 -13.87 4.01 22.88
C GLU A 33 -13.14 2.70 22.47
N LEU A 34 -12.73 2.60 21.21
CA LEU A 34 -11.99 1.48 20.66
C LEU A 34 -10.52 1.66 21.03
N ASN A 35 -10.12 1.01 22.12
CA ASN A 35 -8.71 0.83 22.44
C ASN A 35 -8.09 -0.04 21.34
N PHE A 36 -7.35 0.57 20.43
CA PHE A 36 -6.53 -0.14 19.47
C PHE A 36 -5.05 -0.12 19.94
N PRO A 37 -4.66 -0.99 20.90
CA PRO A 37 -3.31 -0.99 21.47
C PRO A 37 -2.21 -1.22 20.43
N ASP A 38 -2.54 -1.85 19.30
CA ASP A 38 -1.60 -2.25 18.24
C ASP A 38 -1.71 -1.43 16.94
N ILE A 39 -2.28 -0.21 16.95
CA ILE A 39 -2.12 0.67 15.78
C ILE A 39 -0.67 1.15 15.72
N GLN A 40 0.15 0.38 15.02
CA GLN A 40 1.41 0.88 14.50
C GLN A 40 1.09 1.98 13.49
N THR A 41 1.31 3.23 13.88
CA THR A 41 1.37 4.32 12.90
C THR A 41 2.67 4.16 12.14
N VAL A 42 2.64 3.38 11.06
CA VAL A 42 3.77 3.35 10.14
C VAL A 42 3.81 4.70 9.45
N ASP A 43 4.89 5.46 9.62
CA ASP A 43 5.19 6.61 8.77
C ASP A 43 5.55 6.06 7.39
N PHE A 44 4.52 5.63 6.66
CA PHE A 44 4.65 5.33 5.25
C PHE A 44 4.84 6.65 4.51
N GLN A 45 6.07 7.16 4.50
CA GLN A 45 6.63 7.75 3.30
C GLN A 45 6.89 6.60 2.32
N ILE A 46 5.84 5.97 1.77
CA ILE A 46 5.99 5.19 0.54
C ILE A 46 5.98 6.20 -0.59
N PHE A 47 7.07 6.97 -0.63
CA PHE A 47 7.44 7.88 -1.68
C PHE A 47 6.38 9.00 -1.96
N PRO A 48 6.78 10.18 -2.45
CA PRO A 48 5.84 11.02 -3.18
C PRO A 48 5.10 10.15 -4.21
N PRO A 49 3.81 10.34 -4.49
CA PRO A 49 3.10 9.58 -5.53
C PRO A 49 3.78 9.67 -6.91
N TYR A 50 4.64 10.67 -7.10
CA TYR A 50 5.45 10.90 -8.30
C TYR A 50 6.80 10.14 -8.31
N ASN A 51 7.22 9.59 -7.17
CA ASN A 51 8.53 8.96 -7.00
C ASN A 51 8.34 7.45 -6.77
N ILE A 52 7.71 6.79 -7.73
CA ILE A 52 7.51 5.34 -7.70
C ILE A 52 8.91 4.70 -7.74
N PRO A 53 9.31 3.88 -6.74
CA PRO A 53 10.59 3.18 -6.80
C PRO A 53 10.64 2.37 -8.09
N GLN A 54 11.66 2.60 -8.91
CA GLN A 54 11.82 1.86 -10.16
C GLN A 54 12.30 0.45 -9.81
N PHE A 55 11.37 -0.50 -9.76
CA PHE A 55 11.68 -1.91 -9.60
C PHE A 55 11.38 -2.67 -10.88
N SER A 56 12.23 -3.64 -11.20
CA SER A 56 11.97 -4.61 -12.25
C SER A 56 11.10 -5.74 -11.69
N PHE A 57 10.09 -6.15 -12.44
CA PHE A 57 9.22 -7.27 -12.06
C PHE A 57 9.03 -8.24 -13.21
N ILE A 58 8.68 -9.48 -12.87
CA ILE A 58 8.32 -10.53 -13.82
C ILE A 58 6.82 -10.77 -13.66
N ASN A 59 6.05 -10.56 -14.73
CA ASN A 59 4.61 -10.83 -14.74
C ASN A 59 4.34 -12.17 -15.45
N PRO A 60 4.02 -13.25 -14.71
CA PRO A 60 3.71 -14.55 -15.31
C PRO A 60 2.44 -14.56 -16.17
N PHE A 61 1.61 -13.53 -16.07
CA PHE A 61 0.27 -13.50 -16.69
C PHE A 61 0.20 -12.59 -17.92
N SER A 62 1.28 -11.90 -18.30
CA SER A 62 1.26 -10.86 -19.35
C SER A 62 0.78 -11.37 -20.72
N GLY A 63 0.96 -12.65 -21.03
CA GLY A 63 0.54 -13.27 -22.29
C GLY A 63 -0.86 -13.89 -22.28
N PHE A 64 -1.61 -13.81 -21.18
CA PHE A 64 -2.87 -14.54 -21.01
C PHE A 64 -4.09 -13.60 -20.98
N ASP A 65 -5.04 -13.86 -21.87
CA ASP A 65 -6.32 -13.14 -21.91
C ASP A 65 -7.23 -13.60 -20.76
N LYS A 66 -7.63 -12.67 -19.89
CA LYS A 66 -8.46 -12.92 -18.71
C LYS A 66 -9.82 -13.54 -19.03
N SER A 67 -10.38 -13.25 -20.21
CA SER A 67 -11.68 -13.77 -20.63
C SER A 67 -11.61 -15.15 -21.28
N LYS A 68 -10.44 -15.53 -21.80
CA LYS A 68 -10.23 -16.77 -22.56
C LYS A 68 -9.43 -17.83 -21.80
N THR A 69 -8.78 -17.45 -20.71
CA THR A 69 -7.93 -18.34 -19.93
C THR A 69 -8.70 -18.88 -18.73
N SER A 70 -8.76 -20.21 -18.60
CA SER A 70 -9.41 -20.87 -17.47
C SER A 70 -8.72 -20.52 -16.15
N PRO A 71 -9.47 -20.35 -15.04
CA PRO A 71 -8.91 -20.13 -13.70
C PRO A 71 -7.87 -21.18 -13.29
N VAL A 72 -8.02 -22.44 -13.72
CA VAL A 72 -7.07 -23.53 -13.40
C VAL A 72 -5.70 -23.28 -14.02
N ILE A 73 -5.65 -22.71 -15.23
CA ILE A 73 -4.39 -22.39 -15.90
C ILE A 73 -3.66 -21.27 -15.14
N TYR A 74 -4.38 -20.26 -14.65
CA TYR A 74 -3.79 -19.23 -13.81
C TYR A 74 -3.18 -19.78 -12.52
N GLN A 75 -3.84 -20.74 -11.87
CA GLN A 75 -3.33 -21.38 -10.66
C GLN A 75 -2.06 -22.21 -10.93
N GLN A 76 -2.02 -22.93 -12.06
CA GLN A 76 -0.85 -23.70 -12.48
C GLN A 76 0.34 -22.79 -12.80
N LEU A 77 0.11 -21.72 -13.57
CA LEU A 77 1.13 -20.71 -13.89
C LEU A 77 1.69 -20.05 -12.63
N PHE A 78 0.82 -19.67 -11.69
CA PHE A 78 1.23 -19.11 -10.42
C PHE A 78 2.12 -20.09 -9.64
N SER A 79 1.71 -21.35 -9.52
CA SER A 79 2.45 -22.38 -8.77
C SER A 79 3.83 -22.61 -9.38
N PHE A 80 3.89 -22.81 -10.71
CA PHE A 80 5.15 -22.97 -11.43
C PHE A 80 6.06 -21.75 -11.26
N HIS A 81 5.53 -20.55 -11.44
CA HIS A 81 6.29 -19.30 -11.29
C HIS A 81 6.82 -19.12 -9.87
N ARG A 82 6.00 -19.40 -8.84
CA ARG A 82 6.39 -19.30 -7.43
C ARG A 82 7.52 -20.26 -7.07
N CYS A 83 7.50 -21.47 -7.64
CA CYS A 83 8.59 -22.44 -7.49
C CYS A 83 9.85 -22.00 -8.24
N ARG A 84 9.72 -21.57 -9.50
CA ARG A 84 10.85 -21.21 -10.38
C ARG A 84 11.62 -19.96 -9.93
N TYR A 85 10.90 -19.00 -9.36
CA TYR A 85 11.43 -17.72 -8.87
C TYR A 85 11.30 -17.64 -7.35
N SER A 86 11.61 -18.73 -6.66
CA SER A 86 11.46 -18.82 -5.21
C SER A 86 12.30 -17.81 -4.42
N SER A 87 13.41 -17.34 -5.00
CA SER A 87 14.30 -16.31 -4.46
C SER A 87 13.79 -14.86 -4.65
N TYR A 88 12.75 -14.66 -5.45
CA TYR A 88 12.15 -13.35 -5.69
C TYR A 88 11.08 -13.07 -4.64
N ARG A 89 10.92 -11.79 -4.26
CA ARG A 89 9.81 -11.38 -3.39
C ARG A 89 8.52 -11.34 -4.22
N PRO A 90 7.44 -12.01 -3.77
CA PRO A 90 6.15 -11.88 -4.43
C PRO A 90 5.58 -10.48 -4.21
N ILE A 91 4.92 -9.95 -5.23
CA ILE A 91 4.20 -8.68 -5.18
C ILE A 91 2.73 -9.00 -5.42
N PHE A 92 1.90 -8.74 -4.42
CA PHE A 92 0.46 -8.88 -4.54
C PHE A 92 -0.15 -7.49 -4.70
N THR A 93 -0.90 -7.30 -5.78
CA THR A 93 -1.63 -6.06 -6.03
C THR A 93 -3.12 -6.33 -5.85
N ASP A 94 -3.77 -5.53 -5.01
CA ASP A 94 -5.23 -5.46 -5.02
C ASP A 94 -5.67 -4.49 -6.11
N GLY A 95 -6.39 -5.01 -7.10
CA GLY A 95 -6.97 -4.25 -8.18
C GLY A 95 -8.39 -3.83 -7.84
N SER A 96 -8.57 -2.99 -6.82
CA SER A 96 -9.89 -2.48 -6.46
C SER A 96 -10.36 -1.46 -7.50
N LYS A 97 -11.49 -1.75 -8.14
CA LYS A 97 -12.15 -0.84 -9.08
C LYS A 97 -13.56 -0.55 -8.57
N ALA A 98 -13.87 0.72 -8.37
CA ALA A 98 -15.22 1.23 -8.15
C ALA A 98 -15.66 2.03 -9.39
N VAL A 99 -16.97 2.33 -9.51
CA VAL A 99 -17.48 3.14 -10.63
C VAL A 99 -16.71 4.47 -10.66
N GLY A 100 -15.97 4.71 -11.75
CA GLY A 100 -15.18 5.92 -11.97
C GLY A 100 -13.87 6.03 -11.16
N HIS A 101 -13.51 5.05 -10.33
CA HIS A 101 -12.35 5.15 -9.43
C HIS A 101 -11.53 3.86 -9.41
N VAL A 102 -10.21 4.00 -9.36
CA VAL A 102 -9.28 2.87 -9.21
C VAL A 102 -8.44 3.08 -7.94
N GLY A 103 -8.45 2.07 -7.07
CA GLY A 103 -7.54 1.97 -5.93
C GLY A 103 -6.45 0.94 -6.23
N CYS A 104 -5.27 1.13 -5.66
CA CYS A 104 -4.19 0.14 -5.72
C CYS A 104 -3.61 -0.04 -4.32
N GLY A 105 -3.65 -1.27 -3.82
CA GLY A 105 -2.90 -1.71 -2.65
C GLY A 105 -1.78 -2.63 -3.11
N ILE A 106 -0.56 -2.43 -2.61
CA ILE A 106 0.57 -3.33 -2.86
C ILE A 106 1.00 -3.90 -1.52
N ILE A 107 1.07 -5.22 -1.42
CA ILE A 107 1.57 -5.92 -0.23
C ILE A 107 2.85 -6.66 -0.61
N PHE A 108 3.89 -6.47 0.20
CA PHE A 108 5.11 -7.27 0.19
C PHE A 108 5.12 -8.10 1.48
N ASP A 109 5.60 -9.34 1.41
CA ASP A 109 5.87 -10.11 2.63
C ASP A 109 6.96 -9.39 3.43
N ALA A 110 6.57 -8.93 4.62
CA ALA A 110 7.43 -8.23 5.57
C ALA A 110 8.22 -9.26 6.39
N ASP A 111 9.30 -9.78 5.83
CA ASP A 111 10.34 -10.35 6.69
C ASP A 111 11.06 -9.21 7.42
N ILE A 112 10.76 -9.16 8.72
CA ILE A 112 11.38 -8.36 9.76
C ILE A 112 12.87 -8.74 9.86
N SER A 113 13.78 -7.83 9.53
CA SER A 113 14.96 -7.55 10.39
C SER A 113 15.61 -6.20 10.05
N SER A 114 15.73 -5.40 11.09
CA SER A 114 16.43 -4.15 11.31
C SER A 114 17.94 -4.13 10.96
N ASP A 115 18.41 -2.96 10.52
CA ASP A 115 19.77 -2.35 10.64
C ASP A 115 20.98 -3.21 10.16
N GLN A 116 22.01 -2.71 9.47
CA GLN A 116 22.67 -1.42 9.54
C GLN A 116 23.50 -1.21 8.26
N ARG A 117 23.44 -0.02 7.65
CA ARG A 117 24.41 0.38 6.62
C ARG A 117 25.68 0.87 7.31
N ARG A 118 26.82 0.29 6.94
CA ARG A 118 28.16 0.87 7.13
C ARG A 118 29.09 0.38 6.01
N PRO A 119 30.12 1.17 5.67
CA PRO A 119 30.15 2.59 5.27
C PRO A 119 29.89 2.76 3.77
#